data_AF-A0A7V4P8D5-F1
#
_entry.id   AF-A0A7V4P8D5-F1
#
_cell.length_a   1.000
_cell.length_b   1.000
_cell.length_c   1.000
_cell.angle_alpha   90.00
_cell.angle_beta   90.00
_cell.angle_gamma   90.00
#
_symmetry.space_group_name_H-M   'P 1'
#
loop_
_entity.id
_entity.type
_entity.pdbx_description
1 polymer ?
#
loop_
_entity_poly.entity_id
_entity_poly.type
_entity_poly.pdbx_seq_one_letter_code
_entity_poly.pdbx_strand_id
1 'polypeptide(L)'
;MGRVQSSVGLVTGIPIQETVDKLIALQAQPRDNLVARQKVLGAEQSAITDLTALVLGVQFAVRRLSNADLLGQKKVTSSQPQLLTASAGSAAVAGNYQFVPARLAQTHQVISTGLAARDEALGGGTLAFRLGGHVDTAISLADLNSGAGVSRGQIRLTDRSGATAVVDLRFAQTMDDVLTAINTADGTSIEAVADGDLLRLIDHSGGTGNLRVAEVGGGTTAADLGLAGINIAASTADGQSLVTLFAGQRLAHLRDGQGLSLRPELPDLAFQFRDGSSLQVDLDPADEPAPQTVGQLLERLNAADPARLEARI
;
A
#
# COMPACT_ATOMS: atom_id res chain seq x y z
N MET A 1 -44.14 100.08 -6.61
CA MET A 1 -43.77 98.74 -7.08
C MET A 1 -44.51 97.70 -6.25
N GLY A 2 -45.79 97.47 -6.53
CA GLY A 2 -46.61 96.51 -5.82
C GLY A 2 -46.24 95.09 -6.24
N ARG A 3 -45.76 94.28 -5.31
CA ARG A 3 -45.55 92.84 -5.52
C ARG A 3 -46.89 92.14 -5.27
N VAL A 4 -47.48 91.60 -6.33
CA VAL A 4 -48.67 90.74 -6.24
C VAL A 4 -48.23 89.41 -5.61
N GLN A 5 -48.70 89.13 -4.40
CA GLN A 5 -48.47 87.86 -3.71
C GLN A 5 -49.59 86.90 -4.13
N SER A 6 -49.27 85.97 -5.02
CA SER A 6 -50.22 85.10 -5.75
C SER A 6 -50.81 83.93 -4.92
N SER A 7 -50.95 84.06 -3.59
CA SER A 7 -51.35 82.93 -2.72
C SER A 7 -52.83 82.91 -2.30
N VAL A 8 -53.63 83.92 -2.69
CA VAL A 8 -55.08 84.00 -2.40
C VAL A 8 -55.82 84.43 -3.67
N GLY A 9 -56.84 83.66 -4.07
CA GLY A 9 -57.63 83.94 -5.28
C GLY A 9 -58.38 85.27 -5.17
N LEU A 10 -58.29 86.09 -6.23
CA LEU A 10 -58.69 87.51 -6.25
C LEU A 10 -60.19 87.80 -6.01
N VAL A 11 -61.06 86.81 -5.76
CA VAL A 11 -62.52 87.02 -5.64
C VAL A 11 -63.21 86.30 -4.46
N THR A 12 -62.61 85.30 -3.80
CA THR A 12 -63.38 84.44 -2.86
C THR A 12 -62.80 84.29 -1.44
N GLY A 13 -61.62 84.82 -1.12
CA GLY A 13 -61.05 84.74 0.24
C GLY A 13 -60.65 83.33 0.71
N ILE A 14 -60.57 82.36 -0.21
CA ILE A 14 -60.20 80.97 0.09
C ILE A 14 -58.66 80.82 0.02
N PRO A 15 -58.00 80.17 1.01
CA PRO A 15 -56.57 79.88 0.98
C PRO A 15 -56.29 78.73 -0.01
N ILE A 16 -56.03 79.10 -1.26
CA ILE A 16 -55.88 78.14 -2.37
C ILE A 16 -54.62 77.29 -2.21
N GLN A 17 -53.49 77.90 -1.82
CA GLN A 17 -52.23 77.18 -1.66
C GLN A 17 -52.33 76.08 -0.59
N GLU A 18 -52.86 76.38 0.59
CA GLU A 18 -53.06 75.37 1.64
C GLU A 18 -54.06 74.28 1.24
N THR A 19 -55.11 74.64 0.50
CA THR A 19 -56.11 73.66 0.04
C THR A 19 -55.51 72.74 -1.03
N VAL A 20 -54.71 73.29 -1.94
CA VAL A 20 -53.96 72.53 -2.96
C VAL A 20 -52.93 71.63 -2.29
N ASP A 21 -52.15 72.13 -1.32
CA ASP A 21 -51.17 71.33 -0.58
C ASP A 21 -51.84 70.19 0.20
N LYS A 22 -53.00 70.43 0.84
CA LYS A 22 -53.80 69.39 1.52
C LYS A 22 -54.37 68.36 0.55
N LEU A 23 -54.85 68.78 -0.63
CA LEU A 23 -55.34 67.87 -1.66
C LEU A 23 -54.21 67.06 -2.29
N ILE A 24 -53.04 67.66 -2.54
CA ILE A 24 -51.83 66.97 -3.01
C ILE A 24 -51.38 65.95 -1.96
N ALA A 25 -51.39 66.31 -0.67
CA ALA A 25 -51.04 65.40 0.42
C ALA A 25 -52.02 64.21 0.51
N LEU A 26 -53.33 64.45 0.34
CA LEU A 26 -54.33 63.38 0.31
C LEU A 26 -54.15 62.46 -0.91
N GLN A 27 -53.90 63.02 -2.09
CA GLN A 27 -53.63 62.27 -3.32
C GLN A 27 -52.28 61.55 -3.30
N ALA A 28 -51.32 62.01 -2.48
CA ALA A 28 -50.01 61.39 -2.27
C ALA A 28 -50.04 60.17 -1.33
N GLN A 29 -51.08 60.00 -0.50
CA GLN A 29 -51.15 58.90 0.48
C GLN A 29 -50.94 57.50 -0.12
N PRO A 30 -51.52 57.12 -1.29
CA PRO A 30 -51.28 55.80 -1.87
C PRO A 30 -49.80 55.59 -2.24
N ARG A 31 -49.14 56.62 -2.77
CA ARG A 31 -47.71 56.59 -3.08
C ARG A 31 -46.88 56.44 -1.81
N ASP A 32 -47.17 57.23 -0.78
CA ASP A 32 -46.40 57.21 0.47
C ASP A 32 -46.57 55.86 1.19
N ASN A 33 -47.76 55.26 1.13
CA ASN A 33 -48.02 53.89 1.60
C ASN A 33 -47.21 52.85 0.82
N LEU A 34 -47.09 52.98 -0.51
CA LEU A 34 -46.26 52.09 -1.34
C LEU A 34 -44.77 52.26 -1.03
N VAL A 35 -44.28 53.48 -0.83
CA VAL A 35 -42.89 53.77 -0.44
C VAL A 35 -42.59 53.19 0.94
N ALA A 36 -43.51 53.35 1.91
CA ALA A 36 -43.38 52.74 3.23
C ALA A 36 -43.33 51.21 3.14
N ARG A 37 -44.20 50.61 2.33
CA ARG A 37 -44.21 49.15 2.09
C ARG A 37 -42.93 48.68 1.40
N GLN A 38 -42.40 49.43 0.44
CA GLN A 38 -41.13 49.12 -0.22
C GLN A 38 -39.95 49.16 0.77
N LYS A 39 -39.95 50.11 1.72
CA LYS A 39 -38.93 50.18 2.77
C LYS A 39 -38.99 48.97 3.71
N VAL A 40 -40.19 48.52 4.08
CA VAL A 40 -40.39 47.31 4.90
C VAL A 40 -39.91 46.06 4.15
N LEU A 41 -40.36 45.87 2.90
CA LEU A 41 -39.95 44.73 2.07
C LEU A 41 -38.44 44.74 1.81
N GLY A 42 -37.81 45.90 1.65
CA GLY A 42 -36.35 46.03 1.51
C GLY A 42 -35.60 45.62 2.78
N ALA A 43 -36.10 45.99 3.96
CA ALA A 43 -35.53 45.56 5.24
C ALA A 43 -35.69 44.04 5.46
N GLU A 44 -36.86 43.49 5.10
CA GLU A 44 -37.11 42.04 5.12
C GLU A 44 -36.16 41.28 4.17
N GLN A 45 -35.95 41.79 2.95
CA GLN A 45 -35.02 41.20 1.99
C GLN A 45 -33.58 41.18 2.52
N SER A 46 -33.13 42.26 3.18
CA SER A 46 -31.81 42.31 3.81
C SER A 46 -31.70 41.27 4.94
N ALA A 47 -32.70 41.20 5.82
CA ALA A 47 -32.71 40.26 6.94
C ALA A 47 -32.71 38.79 6.46
N ILE A 48 -33.45 38.48 5.37
CA ILE A 48 -33.44 37.14 4.75
C ILE A 48 -32.06 36.83 4.15
N THR A 49 -31.42 37.81 3.52
CA THR A 49 -30.07 37.63 2.95
C THR A 49 -29.04 37.35 4.05
N ASP A 50 -29.09 38.11 5.15
CA ASP A 50 -28.20 37.91 6.30
C ASP A 50 -28.41 36.55 6.97
N LEU A 51 -29.68 36.17 7.18
CA LEU A 51 -30.03 34.85 7.70
C LEU A 51 -29.50 33.73 6.79
N THR A 52 -29.66 33.89 5.47
CA THR A 52 -29.17 32.91 4.48
C THR A 52 -27.65 32.75 4.57
N ALA A 53 -26.91 33.87 4.68
CA ALA A 53 -25.46 33.84 4.84
C ALA A 53 -25.04 33.13 6.14
N LEU A 54 -25.71 33.40 7.26
CA LEU A 54 -25.44 32.73 8.53
C LEU A 54 -25.73 31.23 8.48
N VAL A 55 -26.86 30.83 7.89
CA VAL A 55 -27.24 29.42 7.73
C VAL A 55 -26.24 28.68 6.84
N LEU A 56 -25.76 29.30 5.75
CA LEU A 56 -24.68 28.73 4.93
C LEU A 56 -23.38 28.57 5.71
N GLY A 57 -23.01 29.56 6.53
CA GLY A 57 -21.84 29.48 7.42
C GLY A 57 -21.93 28.29 8.39
N VAL A 58 -23.07 28.13 9.05
CA VAL A 58 -23.33 26.99 9.94
C VAL A 58 -23.31 25.67 9.15
N GLN A 59 -23.93 25.63 7.97
CA GLN A 59 -23.94 24.43 7.13
C GLN A 59 -22.53 24.00 6.74
N PHE A 60 -21.63 24.93 6.40
CA PHE A 60 -20.23 24.59 6.11
C PHE A 60 -19.47 24.09 7.33
N ALA A 61 -19.67 24.72 8.49
CA ALA A 61 -19.05 24.28 9.75
C ALA A 61 -19.50 22.87 10.14
N VAL A 62 -20.80 22.58 10.05
CA VAL A 62 -21.37 21.26 10.35
C VAL A 62 -20.89 20.22 9.36
N ARG A 63 -20.85 20.52 8.05
CA ARG A 63 -20.30 19.60 7.04
C ARG A 63 -18.85 19.23 7.33
N ARG A 64 -18.02 20.21 7.71
CA ARG A 64 -16.63 19.94 8.09
C ARG A 64 -16.54 19.08 9.35
N LEU A 65 -17.36 19.36 10.37
CA LEU A 65 -17.38 18.58 11.61
C LEU A 65 -17.90 17.15 11.40
N SER A 66 -18.83 16.97 10.45
CA SER A 66 -19.38 15.65 10.10
C SER A 66 -18.39 14.75 9.35
N ASN A 67 -17.23 15.27 8.94
CA ASN A 67 -16.20 14.48 8.28
C ASN A 67 -15.44 13.64 9.31
N ALA A 68 -15.77 12.35 9.37
CA ALA A 68 -15.19 11.39 10.29
C ALA A 68 -13.65 11.25 10.14
N ASP A 69 -13.11 11.45 8.94
CA ASP A 69 -11.66 11.37 8.72
C ASP A 69 -10.92 12.48 9.45
N LEU A 70 -11.48 13.69 9.49
CA LEU A 70 -10.92 14.82 10.25
C LEU A 70 -10.90 14.53 11.76
N LEU A 71 -11.92 13.84 12.26
CA LEU A 71 -12.01 13.46 13.67
C LEU A 71 -11.09 12.28 14.02
N GLY A 72 -10.81 11.43 13.04
CA GLY A 72 -9.94 10.27 13.17
C GLY A 72 -8.45 10.52 12.92
N GLN A 73 -8.06 11.71 12.46
CA GLN A 73 -6.67 12.00 12.07
C GLN A 73 -5.66 11.67 13.18
N LYS A 74 -4.55 11.04 12.78
CA LYS A 74 -3.45 10.68 13.68
C LYS A 74 -2.22 11.50 13.35
N LYS A 75 -1.47 11.87 14.39
CA LYS A 75 -0.17 12.53 14.24
C LYS A 75 0.94 11.48 14.19
N VAL A 76 1.85 11.63 13.23
CA VAL A 76 3.03 10.77 13.10
C VAL A 76 4.28 11.56 13.49
N THR A 77 5.18 10.90 14.21
CA THR A 77 6.50 11.44 14.56
C THR A 77 7.57 10.42 14.21
N SER A 78 8.63 10.86 13.53
CA SER A 78 9.80 10.04 13.19
C SER A 78 11.02 10.48 14.00
N SER A 79 11.77 9.53 14.54
CA SER A 79 13.03 9.78 15.24
C SER A 79 14.17 10.15 14.28
N GLN A 80 14.08 9.76 13.00
CA GLN A 80 15.05 10.12 11.95
C GLN A 80 14.32 10.57 10.66
N PRO A 81 13.80 11.82 10.61
CA PRO A 81 13.05 12.32 9.45
C PRO A 81 13.84 12.38 8.13
N GLN A 82 15.17 12.44 8.20
CA GLN A 82 16.05 12.42 7.03
C GLN A 82 16.07 11.05 6.33
N LEU A 83 15.75 9.97 7.07
CA LEU A 83 15.77 8.60 6.55
C LEU A 83 14.36 8.09 6.22
N LEU A 84 13.39 8.41 7.08
CA LEU A 84 12.01 7.97 6.90
C LEU A 84 11.03 9.02 7.45
N THR A 85 10.10 9.44 6.60
CA THR A 85 8.90 10.18 6.99
C THR A 85 7.67 9.32 6.72
N ALA A 86 6.59 9.56 7.46
CA ALA A 86 5.35 8.83 7.28
C ALA A 86 4.16 9.76 7.53
N SER A 87 3.06 9.47 6.83
CA SER A 87 1.75 10.09 7.04
C SER A 87 0.77 9.00 7.48
N ALA A 88 -0.21 9.38 8.31
CA ALA A 88 -1.24 8.47 8.79
C ALA A 88 -2.62 8.96 8.37
N GLY A 89 -3.43 8.04 7.83
CA GLY A 89 -4.86 8.26 7.60
C GLY A 89 -5.67 8.07 8.89
N SER A 90 -6.99 8.30 8.79
CA SER A 90 -7.95 8.13 9.89
C SER A 90 -8.04 6.69 10.40
N ALA A 91 -7.83 5.71 9.52
CA ALA A 91 -7.83 4.28 9.83
C ALA A 91 -6.51 3.74 10.42
N ALA A 92 -5.47 4.58 10.55
CA ALA A 92 -4.19 4.12 11.06
C ALA A 92 -4.30 3.72 12.54
N VAL A 93 -3.72 2.56 12.88
CA VAL A 93 -3.64 2.08 14.26
C VAL A 93 -2.58 2.89 15.00
N ALA A 94 -2.93 3.38 16.20
CA ALA A 94 -1.99 4.11 17.04
C ALA A 94 -0.99 3.13 17.68
N GLY A 95 0.30 3.42 17.54
CA GLY A 95 1.35 2.58 18.12
C GLY A 95 2.76 3.06 17.77
N ASN A 96 3.74 2.39 18.36
CA ASN A 96 5.15 2.60 18.04
C ASN A 96 5.57 1.54 17.03
N TYR A 97 6.11 1.98 15.89
CA TYR A 97 6.58 1.12 14.83
C TYR A 97 8.10 1.30 14.68
N GLN A 98 8.85 0.19 14.73
CA GLN A 98 10.30 0.21 14.58
C GLN A 98 10.68 -0.18 13.16
N PHE A 99 11.44 0.68 12.48
CA PHE A 99 11.93 0.47 11.13
C PHE A 99 13.46 0.59 11.13
N VAL A 100 14.11 -0.27 10.36
CA VAL A 100 15.55 -0.16 10.07
C VAL A 100 15.68 -0.03 8.56
N PRO A 101 15.91 1.18 8.02
CA PRO A 101 16.12 1.38 6.59
C PRO A 101 17.40 0.64 6.16
N ALA A 102 17.27 -0.32 5.24
CA ALA A 102 18.42 -1.08 4.73
C ALA A 102 18.96 -0.50 3.43
N ARG A 103 18.07 -0.27 2.45
CA ARG A 103 18.40 0.33 1.14
C ARG A 103 17.23 1.12 0.58
N LEU A 104 17.54 2.12 -0.24
CA LEU A 104 16.53 2.85 -1.01
C LEU A 104 16.10 2.00 -2.22
N ALA A 105 14.81 2.04 -2.55
CA ALA A 105 14.34 1.50 -3.82
C ALA A 105 15.00 2.28 -4.97
N GLN A 106 15.54 1.56 -5.94
CA GLN A 106 16.20 2.13 -7.12
C GLN A 106 15.42 1.76 -8.38
N THR A 107 15.45 2.64 -9.38
CA THR A 107 14.95 2.32 -10.71
C THR A 107 16.04 1.63 -11.50
N HIS A 108 15.71 0.51 -12.15
CA HIS A 108 16.64 -0.19 -13.02
C HIS A 108 17.00 0.67 -14.23
N GLN A 109 18.30 0.82 -14.49
CA GLN A 109 18.83 1.55 -15.64
C GLN A 109 19.79 0.65 -16.41
N VAL A 110 19.54 0.47 -17.70
CA VAL A 110 20.46 -0.20 -18.62
C VAL A 110 21.03 0.83 -19.58
N ILE A 111 22.35 0.85 -19.70
CA ILE A 111 23.08 1.70 -20.65
C ILE A 111 23.79 0.76 -21.62
N SER A 112 23.71 1.02 -22.92
CA SER A 112 24.44 0.23 -23.91
C SER A 112 25.95 0.40 -23.73
N THR A 113 26.72 -0.67 -23.93
CA THR A 113 28.18 -0.68 -23.71
C THR A 113 28.98 -0.04 -24.87
N GLY A 114 28.39 0.94 -25.58
CA GLY A 114 28.99 1.57 -26.75
C GLY A 114 28.71 0.80 -28.05
N LEU A 115 28.61 1.54 -29.16
CA LEU A 115 28.42 1.02 -30.52
C LEU A 115 29.73 1.26 -31.30
N ALA A 116 30.10 0.34 -32.19
CA ALA A 116 31.38 0.39 -32.92
C ALA A 116 31.54 1.66 -33.77
N ALA A 117 30.47 2.13 -34.41
CA ALA A 117 30.39 3.40 -35.12
C ALA A 117 28.95 3.96 -35.09
N ARG A 118 28.78 5.24 -35.47
CA ARG A 118 27.46 5.91 -35.45
C ARG A 118 26.53 5.49 -36.60
N ASP A 119 27.12 4.95 -37.66
CA ASP A 119 26.51 4.66 -38.95
C ASP A 119 26.61 3.18 -39.36
N GLU A 120 27.24 2.36 -38.53
CA GLU A 120 27.35 0.92 -38.77
C GLU A 120 26.05 0.20 -38.35
N ALA A 121 25.49 -0.57 -39.28
CA ALA A 121 24.25 -1.31 -39.05
C ALA A 121 24.48 -2.47 -38.05
N LEU A 122 23.64 -2.55 -37.02
CA LEU A 122 23.76 -3.51 -35.91
C LEU A 122 23.26 -4.94 -36.22
N GLY A 123 22.96 -5.22 -37.49
CA GLY A 123 22.27 -6.44 -37.91
C GLY A 123 20.76 -6.43 -37.58
N GLY A 124 20.03 -7.39 -38.15
CA GLY A 124 18.60 -7.58 -37.85
C GLY A 124 18.40 -8.49 -36.63
N GLY A 125 17.35 -8.24 -35.85
CA GLY A 125 17.00 -9.03 -34.68
C GLY A 125 15.66 -8.60 -34.07
N THR A 126 15.18 -9.35 -33.08
CA THR A 126 13.98 -9.00 -32.31
C THR A 126 14.38 -8.65 -30.88
N LEU A 127 14.01 -7.45 -30.44
CA LEU A 127 14.09 -7.06 -29.04
C LEU A 127 12.74 -7.34 -28.39
N ALA A 128 12.71 -8.21 -27.38
CA ALA A 128 11.53 -8.47 -26.58
C ALA A 128 11.73 -7.87 -25.18
N PHE A 129 10.90 -6.88 -24.85
CA PHE A 129 10.83 -6.32 -23.50
C PHE A 129 9.66 -6.97 -22.76
N ARG A 130 9.90 -7.43 -21.54
CA ARG A 130 8.85 -7.93 -20.65
C ARG A 130 8.95 -7.18 -19.33
N LEU A 131 7.84 -6.62 -18.85
CA LEU A 131 7.74 -5.94 -17.57
C LEU A 131 6.86 -6.79 -16.64
N GLY A 132 7.40 -7.16 -15.47
CA GLY A 132 6.67 -7.81 -14.37
C GLY A 132 6.60 -9.35 -14.43
N GLY A 133 6.55 -9.95 -13.23
CA GLY A 133 6.08 -11.32 -12.97
C GLY A 133 7.02 -12.48 -13.33
N HIS A 134 8.18 -12.25 -13.95
CA HIS A 134 9.19 -13.29 -14.24
C HIS A 134 10.63 -12.77 -14.04
N VAL A 135 10.79 -11.67 -13.31
CA VAL A 135 12.07 -11.40 -12.65
C VAL A 135 12.04 -12.32 -11.45
N ASP A 136 12.98 -13.25 -11.32
CA ASP A 136 13.15 -14.01 -10.07
C ASP A 136 13.18 -12.98 -8.94
N THR A 137 12.07 -12.87 -8.23
CA THR A 137 11.97 -11.92 -7.14
C THR A 137 12.64 -12.61 -5.99
N ALA A 138 13.84 -12.13 -5.65
CA ALA A 138 14.62 -12.63 -4.55
C ALA A 138 13.72 -12.82 -3.32
N ILE A 139 13.55 -14.06 -2.88
CA ILE A 139 12.66 -14.36 -1.75
C ILE A 139 13.13 -13.59 -0.53
N SER A 140 12.20 -12.91 0.14
CA SER A 140 12.48 -12.16 1.36
C SER A 140 12.89 -13.14 2.45
N LEU A 141 13.98 -12.84 3.14
CA LEU A 141 14.43 -13.65 4.28
C LEU A 141 13.43 -13.63 5.45
N ALA A 142 12.50 -12.68 5.48
CA ALA A 142 11.43 -12.66 6.48
C ALA A 142 10.31 -13.68 6.18
N ASP A 143 10.18 -14.10 4.92
CA ASP A 143 9.12 -15.02 4.49
C ASP A 143 9.57 -16.49 4.54
N LEU A 144 10.87 -16.74 4.72
CA LEU A 144 11.44 -18.09 4.86
C LEU A 144 11.06 -18.76 6.18
N ASN A 145 11.32 -20.07 6.29
CA ASN A 145 11.06 -20.87 7.48
C ASN A 145 9.59 -20.78 7.92
N SER A 146 8.68 -20.92 6.96
CA SER A 146 7.24 -20.79 7.18
C SER A 146 6.82 -19.44 7.80
N GLY A 147 7.49 -18.36 7.38
CA GLY A 147 7.24 -17.01 7.88
C GLY A 147 7.85 -16.68 9.24
N ALA A 148 8.64 -17.59 9.85
CA ALA A 148 9.45 -17.26 11.01
C ALA A 148 10.63 -16.33 10.65
N GLY A 149 11.04 -16.37 9.39
CA GLY A 149 12.14 -15.61 8.84
C GLY A 149 13.53 -16.15 9.21
N VAL A 150 14.56 -15.39 8.87
CA VAL A 150 15.97 -15.70 9.13
C VAL A 150 16.55 -14.69 10.10
N SER A 151 17.17 -15.19 11.17
CA SER A 151 17.86 -14.36 12.16
C SER A 151 19.05 -13.64 11.53
N ARG A 152 19.12 -12.32 11.75
CA ARG A 152 20.22 -11.48 11.26
C ARG A 152 21.48 -11.73 12.08
N GLY A 153 22.61 -11.97 11.42
CA GLY A 153 23.84 -12.33 12.11
C GLY A 153 25.02 -12.52 11.17
N GLN A 154 25.98 -13.31 11.61
CA GLN A 154 27.18 -13.65 10.84
C GLN A 154 27.34 -15.17 10.84
N ILE A 155 27.86 -15.70 9.74
CA ILE A 155 28.19 -17.12 9.61
C ILE A 155 29.67 -17.26 9.26
N ARG A 156 30.29 -18.33 9.73
CA ARG A 156 31.66 -18.69 9.38
C ARG A 156 31.64 -19.85 8.40
N LEU A 157 32.27 -19.64 7.26
CA LEU A 157 32.50 -20.66 6.27
C LEU A 157 33.95 -21.13 6.35
N THR A 158 34.17 -22.43 6.23
CA THR A 158 35.50 -23.03 6.13
C THR A 158 35.55 -23.90 4.89
N ASP A 159 36.48 -23.59 3.99
CA ASP A 159 36.69 -24.37 2.78
C ASP A 159 37.54 -25.62 3.07
N ARG A 160 37.64 -26.51 2.08
CA ARG A 160 38.35 -27.77 2.21
C ARG A 160 39.87 -27.58 2.25
N SER A 161 40.41 -26.43 1.89
CA SER A 161 41.82 -26.09 2.12
C SER A 161 42.10 -25.73 3.59
N GLY A 162 41.05 -25.48 4.37
CA GLY A 162 41.12 -25.03 5.76
C GLY A 162 41.09 -23.52 5.92
N ALA A 163 40.91 -22.77 4.83
CA ALA A 163 40.73 -21.32 4.89
C ALA A 163 39.33 -20.99 5.43
N THR A 164 39.20 -19.86 6.12
CA THR A 164 37.94 -19.48 6.76
C THR A 164 37.57 -18.04 6.46
N ALA A 165 36.29 -17.81 6.17
CA ALA A 165 35.70 -16.49 5.98
C ALA A 165 34.54 -16.30 6.97
N VAL A 166 34.37 -15.07 7.47
CA VAL A 166 33.18 -14.68 8.24
C VAL A 166 32.33 -13.79 7.36
N VAL A 167 31.14 -14.26 7.02
CA VAL A 167 30.17 -13.57 6.16
C VAL A 167 29.20 -12.80 7.04
N ASP A 168 29.07 -11.49 6.79
CA ASP A 168 28.15 -10.62 7.52
C ASP A 168 26.80 -10.51 6.80
N LEU A 169 25.77 -11.06 7.43
CA LEU A 169 24.40 -11.10 6.91
C LEU A 169 23.44 -10.23 7.73
N ARG A 170 23.97 -9.35 8.59
CA ARG A 170 23.13 -8.50 9.46
C ARG A 170 22.21 -7.56 8.67
N PHE A 171 22.63 -7.19 7.47
CA PHE A 171 21.90 -6.26 6.59
C PHE A 171 21.26 -6.94 5.36
N ALA A 172 21.47 -8.25 5.20
CA ALA A 172 20.83 -9.00 4.11
C ALA A 172 19.31 -8.95 4.29
N GLN A 173 18.55 -8.75 3.21
CA GLN A 173 17.09 -8.73 3.24
C GLN A 173 16.48 -9.87 2.44
N THR A 174 17.13 -10.25 1.34
CA THR A 174 16.66 -11.30 0.42
C THR A 174 17.66 -12.44 0.29
N MET A 175 17.24 -13.56 -0.29
CA MET A 175 18.13 -14.68 -0.59
C MET A 175 19.29 -14.25 -1.50
N ASP A 176 19.05 -13.39 -2.48
CA ASP A 176 20.09 -12.87 -3.35
C ASP A 176 21.17 -12.08 -2.58
N ASP A 177 20.79 -11.34 -1.53
CA ASP A 177 21.75 -10.65 -0.68
C ASP A 177 22.65 -11.66 0.05
N VAL A 178 22.10 -12.82 0.45
CA VAL A 178 22.88 -13.91 1.09
C VAL A 178 23.81 -14.57 0.10
N LEU A 179 23.31 -14.94 -1.09
CA LEU A 179 24.12 -15.53 -2.16
C LEU A 179 25.27 -14.60 -2.53
N THR A 180 24.97 -13.32 -2.72
CA THR A 180 25.98 -12.29 -3.02
C THR A 180 26.99 -12.16 -1.89
N ALA A 181 26.54 -12.04 -0.64
CA ALA A 181 27.43 -11.91 0.51
C ALA A 181 28.37 -13.12 0.67
N ILE A 182 27.90 -14.35 0.41
CA ILE A 182 28.75 -15.54 0.43
C ILE A 182 29.71 -15.56 -0.77
N ASN A 183 29.21 -15.33 -1.99
CA ASN A 183 30.00 -15.42 -3.22
C ASN A 183 31.04 -14.30 -3.37
N THR A 184 30.90 -13.22 -2.61
CA THR A 184 31.86 -12.11 -2.57
C THR A 184 32.73 -12.10 -1.31
N ALA A 185 32.60 -13.12 -0.45
CA ALA A 185 33.39 -13.22 0.76
C ALA A 185 34.85 -13.57 0.44
N ASP A 186 35.77 -12.71 0.87
CA ASP A 186 37.20 -12.97 0.74
C ASP A 186 37.67 -14.06 1.72
N GLY A 187 38.67 -14.84 1.30
CA GLY A 187 39.37 -15.79 2.18
C GLY A 187 38.85 -17.24 2.14
N THR A 188 37.88 -17.55 1.29
CA THR A 188 37.44 -18.92 0.99
C THR A 188 37.13 -19.07 -0.50
N SER A 189 37.28 -20.26 -1.06
CA SER A 189 36.84 -20.57 -2.43
C SER A 189 35.48 -21.28 -2.46
N ILE A 190 34.49 -20.75 -1.74
CA ILE A 190 33.14 -21.32 -1.64
C ILE A 190 32.18 -20.49 -2.49
N GLU A 191 31.38 -21.19 -3.29
CA GLU A 191 30.25 -20.65 -4.05
C GLU A 191 28.94 -21.14 -3.42
N ALA A 192 27.99 -20.24 -3.19
CA ALA A 192 26.62 -20.54 -2.83
C ALA A 192 25.71 -20.35 -4.04
N VAL A 193 24.83 -21.32 -4.25
CA VAL A 193 23.77 -21.29 -5.26
C VAL A 193 22.44 -21.67 -4.62
N ALA A 194 21.35 -21.07 -5.09
CA ALA A 194 20.02 -21.57 -4.80
C ALA A 194 19.72 -22.75 -5.74
N ASP A 195 19.35 -23.90 -5.19
CA ASP A 195 18.92 -25.07 -5.95
C ASP A 195 17.53 -25.51 -5.46
N GLY A 196 16.49 -25.18 -6.22
CA GLY A 196 15.11 -25.34 -5.79
C GLY A 196 14.84 -24.60 -4.47
N ASP A 197 14.42 -25.33 -3.44
CA ASP A 197 14.03 -24.78 -2.14
C ASP A 197 15.19 -24.68 -1.13
N LEU A 198 16.42 -25.05 -1.52
CA LEU A 198 17.58 -25.09 -0.62
C LEU A 198 18.75 -24.25 -1.12
N LEU A 199 19.67 -23.97 -0.21
CA LEU A 199 20.99 -23.43 -0.52
C LEU A 199 22.00 -24.57 -0.68
N ARG A 200 22.71 -24.59 -1.80
CA ARG A 200 23.85 -25.48 -2.04
C ARG A 200 25.14 -24.71 -1.98
N LEU A 201 26.11 -25.23 -1.23
CA LEU A 201 27.48 -24.73 -1.17
C LEU A 201 28.39 -25.63 -2.00
N ILE A 202 29.24 -25.02 -2.82
CA ILE A 202 30.20 -25.68 -3.70
C ILE A 202 31.60 -25.13 -3.36
N ASP A 203 32.52 -26.03 -3.05
CA ASP A 203 33.91 -25.72 -2.73
C ASP A 203 34.82 -25.92 -3.95
N HIS A 204 35.52 -24.86 -4.34
CA HIS A 204 36.46 -24.82 -5.46
C HIS A 204 37.94 -24.81 -5.01
N SER A 205 38.22 -24.96 -3.71
CA SER A 205 39.57 -24.84 -3.16
C SER A 205 40.50 -26.00 -3.50
N GLY A 206 39.93 -27.16 -3.89
CA GLY A 206 40.68 -28.39 -4.18
C GLY A 206 41.29 -29.07 -2.95
N GLY A 207 40.99 -28.59 -1.73
CA GLY A 207 41.53 -29.15 -0.49
C GLY A 207 40.90 -30.49 -0.07
N THR A 208 41.53 -31.13 0.91
CA THR A 208 41.14 -32.46 1.44
C THR A 208 40.43 -32.41 2.79
N GLY A 209 40.36 -31.24 3.43
CA GLY A 209 39.64 -31.00 4.67
C GLY A 209 38.11 -31.10 4.51
N ASN A 210 37.36 -30.65 5.52
CA ASN A 210 35.90 -30.63 5.44
C ASN A 210 35.42 -29.23 5.06
N LEU A 211 34.40 -29.17 4.19
CA LEU A 211 33.58 -27.98 4.03
C LEU A 211 32.72 -27.83 5.29
N ARG A 212 32.82 -26.68 5.97
CA ARG A 212 32.11 -26.44 7.23
C ARG A 212 31.38 -25.11 7.25
N VAL A 213 30.21 -25.11 7.86
CA VAL A 213 29.46 -23.90 8.23
C VAL A 213 29.30 -23.87 9.74
N ALA A 214 29.57 -22.72 10.34
CA ALA A 214 29.41 -22.50 11.77
C ALA A 214 28.75 -21.14 12.06
N GLU A 215 27.99 -21.08 13.15
CA GLU A 215 27.43 -19.83 13.66
C GLU A 215 28.53 -18.94 14.25
N VAL A 216 28.34 -17.63 14.19
CA VAL A 216 29.20 -16.65 14.84
C VAL A 216 28.41 -15.89 15.90
N GLY A 217 29.02 -15.70 17.07
CA GLY A 217 28.41 -14.93 18.16
C GLY A 217 27.21 -15.59 18.84
N GLY A 218 27.01 -16.90 18.66
CA GLY A 218 25.89 -17.65 19.26
C GLY A 218 24.54 -17.43 18.57
N GLY A 219 24.55 -16.91 17.33
CA GLY A 219 23.35 -16.77 16.51
C GLY A 219 22.83 -18.10 15.96
N THR A 220 21.70 -18.01 15.24
CA THR A 220 21.04 -19.13 14.53
C THR A 220 20.94 -18.87 13.02
N THR A 221 21.75 -17.95 12.48
CA THR A 221 21.64 -17.51 11.09
C THR A 221 21.93 -18.64 10.10
N ALA A 222 22.95 -19.46 10.35
CA ALA A 222 23.23 -20.62 9.51
C ALA A 222 22.12 -21.67 9.63
N ALA A 223 21.57 -21.89 10.82
CA ALA A 223 20.44 -22.79 11.03
C ALA A 223 19.19 -22.34 10.28
N ASP A 224 18.85 -21.06 10.37
CA ASP A 224 17.70 -20.47 9.70
C ASP A 224 17.89 -20.41 8.17
N LEU A 225 19.14 -20.45 7.68
CA LEU A 225 19.47 -20.61 6.25
C LEU A 225 19.58 -22.09 5.83
N GLY A 226 19.27 -23.03 6.73
CA GLY A 226 19.33 -24.46 6.43
C GLY A 226 20.74 -25.02 6.28
N LEU A 227 21.77 -24.24 6.62
CA LEU A 227 23.19 -24.59 6.48
C LEU A 227 23.81 -25.14 7.77
N ALA A 228 23.06 -25.17 8.88
CA ALA A 228 23.56 -25.70 10.14
C ALA A 228 23.95 -27.19 10.02
N GLY A 229 25.04 -27.55 10.68
CA GLY A 229 25.53 -28.93 10.73
C GLY A 229 26.35 -29.36 9.50
N ILE A 230 26.51 -28.51 8.48
CA ILE A 230 27.42 -28.79 7.37
C ILE A 230 28.84 -28.92 7.91
N ASN A 231 29.37 -30.14 7.85
CA ASN A 231 30.75 -30.50 8.18
C ASN A 231 31.09 -31.80 7.45
N ILE A 232 31.35 -31.70 6.16
CA ILE A 232 31.44 -32.87 5.28
C ILE A 232 32.77 -32.92 4.51
N ALA A 233 33.23 -34.13 4.24
CA ALA A 233 34.39 -34.40 3.41
C ALA A 233 34.03 -34.49 1.91
N ALA A 234 33.18 -33.56 1.43
CA ALA A 234 32.82 -33.42 0.01
C ALA A 234 32.92 -31.95 -0.43
N SER A 235 33.04 -31.73 -1.74
CA SER A 235 33.07 -30.40 -2.35
C SER A 235 31.69 -29.78 -2.55
N THR A 236 30.61 -30.49 -2.25
CA THR A 236 29.25 -29.98 -2.39
C THR A 236 28.45 -30.36 -1.16
N ALA A 237 27.81 -29.38 -0.53
CA ALA A 237 26.92 -29.54 0.61
C ALA A 237 25.56 -28.91 0.31
N ASP A 238 24.50 -29.71 0.48
CA ASP A 238 23.12 -29.23 0.37
C ASP A 238 22.61 -28.85 1.76
N GLY A 239 21.98 -27.68 1.84
CA GLY A 239 21.24 -27.25 3.01
C GLY A 239 19.89 -27.96 3.15
N GLN A 240 19.11 -27.53 4.14
CA GLN A 240 17.72 -27.92 4.29
C GLN A 240 16.79 -27.09 3.39
N SER A 241 15.59 -27.60 3.13
CA SER A 241 14.55 -26.84 2.44
C SER A 241 14.11 -25.64 3.29
N LEU A 242 14.12 -24.46 2.68
CA LEU A 242 13.80 -23.16 3.28
C LEU A 242 12.40 -22.68 2.92
N VAL A 243 11.88 -23.20 1.81
CA VAL A 243 10.59 -22.84 1.25
C VAL A 243 9.66 -24.04 1.37
N THR A 244 8.61 -23.89 2.17
CA THR A 244 7.56 -24.88 2.32
C THR A 244 6.20 -24.20 2.26
N LEU A 245 5.20 -24.89 1.73
CA LEU A 245 3.81 -24.47 1.92
C LEU A 245 3.42 -24.71 3.37
N PHE A 246 2.82 -23.72 4.01
CA PHE A 246 2.31 -23.81 5.38
C PHE A 246 0.95 -23.15 5.46
N ALA A 247 0.15 -23.53 6.47
CA ALA A 247 -1.23 -23.08 6.61
C ALA A 247 -1.37 -21.54 6.70
N GLY A 248 -0.39 -20.87 7.31
CA GLY A 248 -0.37 -19.40 7.42
C GLY A 248 0.05 -18.66 6.14
N GLN A 249 0.47 -19.37 5.08
CA GLN A 249 0.95 -18.73 3.86
C GLN A 249 -0.18 -17.91 3.23
N ARG A 250 0.07 -16.62 3.01
CA ARG A 250 -0.92 -15.72 2.40
C ARG A 250 -1.13 -16.10 0.93
N LEU A 251 -2.39 -16.22 0.52
CA LEU A 251 -2.73 -16.53 -0.87
C LEU A 251 -2.16 -15.47 -1.82
N ALA A 252 -2.16 -14.20 -1.42
CA ALA A 252 -1.61 -13.09 -2.21
C ALA A 252 -0.11 -13.24 -2.51
N HIS A 253 0.65 -14.02 -1.73
CA HIS A 253 2.08 -14.24 -1.96
C HIS A 253 2.36 -15.42 -2.90
N LEU A 254 1.34 -16.20 -3.28
CA LEU A 254 1.49 -17.28 -4.25
C LEU A 254 1.65 -16.70 -5.66
N ARG A 255 2.28 -17.48 -6.56
CA ARG A 255 2.55 -17.10 -7.95
C ARG A 255 3.22 -15.72 -8.06
N ASP A 256 4.32 -15.53 -7.35
CA ASP A 256 5.12 -14.30 -7.38
C ASP A 256 4.32 -13.02 -7.08
N GLY A 257 3.43 -13.10 -6.09
CA GLY A 257 2.59 -11.98 -5.69
C GLY A 257 1.34 -11.77 -6.54
N GLN A 258 1.07 -12.61 -7.55
CA GLN A 258 -0.18 -12.57 -8.33
C GLN A 258 -1.36 -13.19 -7.58
N GLY A 259 -1.06 -13.91 -6.50
CA GLY A 259 -2.01 -14.66 -5.70
C GLY A 259 -2.74 -15.75 -6.48
N LEU A 260 -3.86 -16.22 -5.93
CA LEU A 260 -4.79 -17.11 -6.62
C LEU A 260 -5.98 -16.31 -7.16
N SER A 261 -6.43 -16.67 -8.36
CA SER A 261 -7.67 -16.11 -8.92
C SER A 261 -8.83 -16.97 -8.46
N LEU A 262 -9.55 -16.51 -7.45
CA LEU A 262 -10.84 -17.07 -7.05
C LEU A 262 -11.95 -16.26 -7.71
N ARG A 263 -13.00 -16.92 -8.16
CA ARG A 263 -14.14 -16.25 -8.79
C ARG A 263 -15.26 -16.17 -7.78
N PRO A 264 -15.66 -14.96 -7.36
CA PRO A 264 -16.78 -14.82 -6.44
C PRO A 264 -18.02 -15.49 -7.00
N GLU A 265 -18.71 -16.26 -6.16
CA GLU A 265 -20.03 -16.85 -6.44
C GLU A 265 -20.08 -17.88 -7.57
N LEU A 266 -18.91 -18.36 -8.04
CA LEU A 266 -18.80 -19.38 -9.07
C LEU A 266 -17.90 -20.50 -8.60
N PRO A 267 -18.25 -21.77 -8.86
CA PRO A 267 -17.36 -22.88 -8.53
C PRO A 267 -15.98 -22.73 -9.17
N ASP A 268 -14.95 -22.80 -8.33
CA ASP A 268 -13.55 -22.72 -8.76
C ASP A 268 -13.02 -24.09 -9.17
N LEU A 269 -13.47 -25.15 -8.49
CA LEU A 269 -13.01 -26.51 -8.70
C LEU A 269 -14.17 -27.46 -9.00
N ALA A 270 -13.91 -28.44 -9.87
CA ALA A 270 -14.83 -29.53 -10.14
C ALA A 270 -14.10 -30.87 -9.99
N PHE A 271 -14.66 -31.75 -9.17
CA PHE A 271 -14.17 -33.09 -8.91
C PHE A 271 -15.10 -34.11 -9.55
N GLN A 272 -14.51 -35.17 -10.10
CA GLN A 272 -15.23 -36.37 -10.49
C GLN A 272 -14.71 -37.54 -9.67
N PHE A 273 -15.59 -38.19 -8.94
CA PHE A 273 -15.25 -39.32 -8.09
C PHE A 273 -15.29 -40.63 -8.89
N ARG A 274 -14.64 -41.66 -8.35
CA ARG A 274 -14.58 -43.00 -8.98
C ARG A 274 -15.94 -43.68 -9.08
N ASP A 275 -16.89 -43.31 -8.25
CA ASP A 275 -18.28 -43.78 -8.29
C ASP A 275 -19.10 -43.13 -9.43
N GLY A 276 -18.49 -42.22 -10.19
CA GLY A 276 -19.11 -41.48 -11.29
C GLY A 276 -19.83 -40.20 -10.87
N SER A 277 -19.94 -39.93 -9.56
CA SER A 277 -20.51 -38.67 -9.06
C SER A 277 -19.55 -37.50 -9.25
N SER A 278 -20.09 -36.29 -9.25
CA SER A 278 -19.31 -35.05 -9.34
C SER A 278 -19.62 -34.10 -8.19
N LEU A 279 -18.63 -33.26 -7.86
CA LEU A 279 -18.76 -32.20 -6.87
C LEU A 279 -18.14 -30.93 -7.44
N GLN A 280 -18.84 -29.82 -7.30
CA GLN A 280 -18.33 -28.49 -7.60
C GLN A 280 -18.08 -27.77 -6.28
N VAL A 281 -16.93 -27.14 -6.14
CA VAL A 281 -16.50 -26.44 -4.93
C VAL A 281 -16.25 -24.98 -5.27
N ASP A 282 -16.94 -24.10 -4.56
CA ASP A 282 -16.74 -22.64 -4.58
C ASP A 282 -15.84 -22.27 -3.39
N LEU A 283 -14.70 -21.64 -3.69
CA LEU A 283 -13.71 -21.25 -2.68
C LEU A 283 -13.90 -19.79 -2.22
N ASP A 284 -14.83 -19.04 -2.80
CA ASP A 284 -15.14 -17.64 -2.47
C ASP A 284 -16.64 -17.29 -2.66
N PRO A 285 -17.57 -17.95 -1.92
CA PRO A 285 -18.99 -17.66 -2.03
C PRO A 285 -19.37 -16.37 -1.27
N ALA A 286 -20.47 -15.76 -1.69
CA ALA A 286 -20.89 -14.44 -1.20
C ALA A 286 -21.21 -14.35 0.29
N ASP A 287 -21.54 -15.48 0.93
CA ASP A 287 -22.01 -15.58 2.31
C ASP A 287 -20.88 -15.77 3.33
N GLU A 288 -19.64 -15.93 2.87
CA GLU A 288 -18.47 -16.14 3.71
C GLU A 288 -17.29 -15.23 3.30
N PRO A 289 -16.38 -14.90 4.22
CA PRO A 289 -15.21 -14.11 3.87
C PRO A 289 -14.24 -14.88 2.97
N ALA A 290 -13.71 -14.20 1.96
CA ALA A 290 -12.69 -14.74 1.06
C ALA A 290 -11.47 -15.28 1.84
N PRO A 291 -10.98 -16.50 1.52
CA PRO A 291 -9.81 -17.07 2.18
C PRO A 291 -8.58 -16.20 1.92
N GLN A 292 -7.84 -15.88 2.98
CA GLN A 292 -6.62 -15.08 2.90
C GLN A 292 -5.36 -15.94 2.93
N THR A 293 -5.47 -17.18 3.39
CA THR A 293 -4.34 -18.10 3.60
C THR A 293 -4.58 -19.47 3.00
N VAL A 294 -3.50 -20.23 2.77
CA VAL A 294 -3.55 -21.62 2.31
C VAL A 294 -4.34 -22.50 3.30
N GLY A 295 -4.19 -22.27 4.61
CA GLY A 295 -4.93 -23.01 5.64
C GLY A 295 -6.44 -22.82 5.52
N GLN A 296 -6.90 -21.58 5.40
CA GLN A 296 -8.33 -21.29 5.18
C GLN A 296 -8.84 -21.88 3.87
N LEU A 297 -8.03 -21.88 2.81
CA LEU A 297 -8.37 -22.52 1.54
C LEU A 297 -8.54 -24.04 1.70
N LEU A 298 -7.62 -24.70 2.42
CA LEU A 298 -7.70 -26.14 2.71
C LEU A 298 -8.89 -26.50 3.59
N GLU A 299 -9.16 -25.70 4.64
CA GLU A 299 -10.34 -25.87 5.48
C GLU A 299 -11.62 -25.80 4.66
N ARG A 300 -11.73 -24.82 3.76
CA ARG A 300 -12.88 -24.66 2.87
C ARG A 300 -13.05 -25.83 1.91
N LEU A 301 -11.95 -26.30 1.32
CA LEU A 301 -11.96 -27.45 0.43
C LEU A 301 -12.36 -28.74 1.16
N ASN A 302 -11.86 -28.96 2.38
CA ASN A 302 -12.18 -30.14 3.19
C ASN A 302 -13.61 -30.09 3.74
N ALA A 303 -14.14 -28.90 4.01
CA ALA A 303 -15.52 -28.72 4.45
C ALA A 303 -16.54 -29.02 3.33
N ALA A 304 -16.14 -28.92 2.05
CA ALA A 304 -17.04 -29.15 0.93
C ALA A 304 -17.54 -30.60 0.84
N ASP A 305 -16.70 -31.57 1.20
CA ASP A 305 -17.10 -32.98 1.36
C ASP A 305 -16.13 -33.73 2.30
N PRO A 306 -16.34 -33.63 3.63
CA PRO A 306 -15.39 -34.17 4.61
C PRO A 306 -15.34 -35.71 4.64
N ALA A 307 -16.29 -36.39 3.98
CA ALA A 307 -16.31 -37.85 3.92
C ALA A 307 -15.47 -38.39 2.74
N ARG A 308 -15.30 -37.60 1.68
CA ARG A 308 -14.69 -38.04 0.42
C ARG A 308 -13.47 -37.22 -0.01
N LEU A 309 -13.25 -36.05 0.57
CA LEU A 309 -12.12 -35.17 0.27
C LEU A 309 -11.22 -34.97 1.50
N GLU A 310 -9.92 -35.07 1.29
CA GLU A 310 -8.88 -34.66 2.23
C GLU A 310 -7.76 -33.98 1.44
N ALA A 311 -7.67 -32.66 1.59
CA ALA A 311 -6.59 -31.83 1.09
C ALA A 311 -5.65 -31.49 2.25
N ARG A 312 -4.36 -31.64 1.98
CA ARG A 312 -3.26 -31.39 2.92
C ARG A 312 -2.04 -30.85 2.19
N ILE A 313 -1.15 -30.25 2.96
CA ILE A 313 0.18 -29.74 2.57
C ILE A 313 1.27 -30.54 3.26
#